data_AF-A0A7C4XGX3-F1
#
_entry.id   AF-A0A7C4XGX3-F1
#
_cell.length_a   1.000
_cell.length_b   1.000
_cell.length_c   1.000
_cell.angle_alpha   90.00
_cell.angle_beta   90.00
_cell.angle_gamma   90.00
#
_symmetry.space_group_name_H-M   'P 1'
#
loop_
_entity.id
_entity.type
_entity.pdbx_description
1 polymer ?
#
loop_
_entity_poly.entity_id
_entity_poly.type
_entity_poly.pdbx_seq_one_letter_code
_entity_poly.pdbx_strand_id
1 'polypeptide(L)'
;MSNAIQNRYEFVYLFDVENGNPNGDPDAGNMPRIDPETSYGIVTDVCLKRKIRNYVQLVKNDQAPYCTYVKEKAILTNQQRKAYEALKIDDKKRTGDDIEKARLWMCQNFYDVRTFGAVMALKECNCGQVRGAVQMNFARSIDVVCPRELTITRMAVATEKEADSQSGDNRTMGRKNIVPYALYRTEGYISASLAEQTGFTEDDLKLLWDALINMFDHDHSAARGKMCARKLIVFKHDSKLGNAPAHKLFETVKIKSCDGKPPRSFDDYKDSITAPDDGPLAG
;
A
#
# COMPACT_ATOMS: atom_id res chain seq x y z
N MET A 1 4.99 17.89 22.09
CA MET A 1 4.47 16.54 21.77
C MET A 1 3.25 16.76 20.90
N SER A 2 3.25 16.25 19.67
CA SER A 2 2.07 16.28 18.81
C SER A 2 1.04 15.29 19.34
N ASN A 3 -0.20 15.73 19.50
CA ASN A 3 -1.28 14.88 19.96
C ASN A 3 -1.70 13.92 18.84
N ALA A 4 -2.19 12.74 19.22
CA ALA A 4 -2.80 11.80 18.29
C ALA A 4 -4.02 12.45 17.60
N ILE A 5 -4.32 12.02 16.38
CA ILE A 5 -5.49 12.54 15.65
C ILE A 5 -6.76 12.34 16.46
N GLN A 6 -7.65 13.33 16.44
CA GLN A 6 -8.90 13.32 17.22
C GLN A 6 -10.13 13.02 16.35
N ASN A 7 -9.95 13.06 15.02
CA ASN A 7 -11.00 12.82 14.04
C ASN A 7 -10.81 11.48 13.35
N ARG A 8 -11.91 10.78 13.10
CA ARG A 8 -11.94 9.63 12.20
C ARG A 8 -11.91 10.12 10.75
N TYR A 9 -11.27 9.36 9.87
CA TYR A 9 -11.26 9.64 8.44
C TYR A 9 -11.57 8.39 7.62
N GLU A 10 -12.19 8.63 6.47
CA GLU A 10 -12.43 7.66 5.41
C GLU A 10 -11.85 8.24 4.14
N PHE A 11 -11.36 7.40 3.23
CA PHE A 11 -10.91 7.91 1.94
C PHE A 11 -11.18 6.94 0.81
N VAL A 12 -11.46 7.50 -0.36
CA VAL A 12 -11.48 6.78 -1.63
C VAL A 12 -10.25 7.21 -2.40
N TYR A 13 -9.47 6.23 -2.84
CA TYR A 13 -8.26 6.47 -3.62
C TYR A 13 -8.38 5.81 -4.98
N LEU A 14 -8.25 6.64 -6.02
CA LEU A 14 -8.28 6.24 -7.42
C LEU A 14 -6.89 6.39 -8.02
N PHE A 15 -6.45 5.32 -8.67
CA PHE A 15 -5.18 5.30 -9.40
C PHE A 15 -5.30 4.40 -10.62
N ASP A 16 -4.54 4.69 -11.67
CA ASP A 16 -4.54 3.87 -12.87
C ASP A 16 -3.19 3.22 -13.15
N VAL A 17 -3.22 2.27 -14.07
CA VAL A 17 -2.05 1.69 -14.72
C VAL A 17 -2.24 1.74 -16.23
N GLU A 18 -1.18 2.05 -16.95
CA GLU A 18 -1.09 2.01 -18.40
C GLU A 18 0.10 1.13 -18.81
N ASN A 19 -0.18 0.11 -19.63
CA ASN A 19 0.77 -0.87 -20.14
C ASN A 19 1.71 -1.46 -19.06
N GLY A 20 1.13 -1.88 -17.93
CA GLY A 20 1.91 -2.27 -16.76
C GLY A 20 1.24 -3.33 -15.89
N ASN A 21 2.00 -3.87 -14.94
CA ASN A 21 1.53 -4.82 -13.95
C ASN A 21 1.47 -4.15 -12.57
N PRO A 22 0.29 -3.75 -12.09
CA PRO A 22 0.17 -3.00 -10.84
C PRO A 22 0.42 -3.89 -9.62
N ASN A 23 0.04 -5.18 -9.70
CA ASN A 23 0.26 -6.17 -8.65
C ASN A 23 0.24 -7.59 -9.24
N GLY A 24 1.42 -8.20 -9.35
CA GLY A 24 1.56 -9.57 -9.81
C GLY A 24 1.14 -10.62 -8.78
N ASP A 25 0.58 -11.72 -9.28
CA ASP A 25 0.20 -12.89 -8.50
C ASP A 25 1.34 -13.92 -8.46
N PRO A 26 1.94 -14.22 -7.28
CA PRO A 26 2.98 -15.22 -7.16
C PRO A 26 2.48 -16.62 -7.53
N ASP A 27 1.20 -16.93 -7.32
CA ASP A 27 0.63 -18.25 -7.62
C ASP A 27 0.29 -18.41 -9.11
N ALA A 28 0.12 -17.30 -9.83
CA ALA A 28 -0.18 -17.28 -11.26
C ALA A 28 1.00 -16.74 -12.10
N GLY A 29 2.25 -17.08 -11.73
CA GLY A 29 3.43 -16.78 -12.53
C GLY A 29 3.65 -15.27 -12.77
N ASN A 30 3.33 -14.44 -11.77
CA ASN A 30 3.40 -12.98 -11.82
C ASN A 30 2.45 -12.32 -12.83
N MET A 31 1.37 -12.99 -13.27
CA MET A 31 0.28 -12.32 -13.98
C MET A 31 -0.40 -11.27 -13.07
N PRO A 32 -0.95 -10.17 -13.61
CA PRO A 32 -1.78 -9.26 -12.83
C PRO A 32 -2.89 -10.03 -12.11
N ARG A 33 -3.10 -9.74 -10.83
CA ARG A 33 -4.17 -10.38 -10.06
C ARG A 33 -5.53 -10.02 -10.64
N ILE A 34 -6.40 -11.02 -10.79
CA ILE A 34 -7.77 -10.88 -11.25
C ILE A 34 -8.72 -11.63 -10.32
N ASP A 35 -9.91 -11.10 -10.14
CA ASP A 35 -11.04 -11.80 -9.55
C ASP A 35 -11.50 -12.91 -10.53
N PRO A 36 -11.47 -14.19 -10.15
CA PRO A 36 -11.85 -15.28 -11.04
C PRO A 36 -13.34 -15.29 -11.42
N GLU A 37 -14.22 -14.72 -10.59
CA GLU A 37 -15.67 -14.70 -10.87
C GLU A 37 -16.04 -13.56 -11.82
N THR A 38 -15.37 -12.42 -11.68
CA THR A 38 -15.79 -11.18 -12.34
C THR A 38 -14.77 -10.64 -13.35
N SER A 39 -13.55 -11.16 -13.37
CA SER A 39 -12.42 -10.69 -14.19
C SER A 39 -11.98 -9.25 -13.94
N TYR A 40 -12.37 -8.67 -12.79
CA TYR A 40 -11.86 -7.38 -12.35
C TYR A 40 -10.44 -7.52 -11.82
N GLY A 41 -9.58 -6.56 -12.12
CA GLY A 41 -8.23 -6.52 -11.59
C GLY A 41 -8.25 -6.28 -10.09
N ILE A 42 -7.32 -6.91 -9.38
CA ILE A 42 -7.12 -6.75 -7.94
C ILE A 42 -5.72 -6.18 -7.67
N VAL A 43 -5.63 -5.22 -6.75
CA VAL A 43 -4.36 -4.82 -6.13
C VAL A 43 -4.53 -4.97 -4.63
N THR A 44 -3.70 -5.80 -4.00
CA THR A 44 -3.83 -6.06 -2.57
C THR A 44 -3.50 -4.82 -1.74
N ASP A 45 -4.10 -4.72 -0.57
CA ASP A 45 -3.82 -3.64 0.39
C ASP A 45 -2.33 -3.63 0.78
N VAL A 46 -1.71 -4.80 0.96
CA VAL A 46 -0.29 -4.93 1.27
C VAL A 46 0.61 -4.41 0.15
N CYS A 47 0.19 -4.48 -1.12
CA CYS A 47 0.90 -3.88 -2.24
C CYS A 47 0.94 -2.35 -2.10
N LEU A 48 -0.20 -1.72 -1.85
CA LEU A 48 -0.28 -0.27 -1.64
C LEU A 48 0.46 0.17 -0.38
N LYS A 49 0.26 -0.54 0.74
CA LYS A 49 1.02 -0.29 1.98
C LYS A 49 2.53 -0.39 1.77
N ARG A 50 3.01 -1.28 0.89
CA ARG A 50 4.43 -1.36 0.54
C ARG A 50 4.91 -0.11 -0.21
N LYS A 51 4.12 0.40 -1.16
CA LYS A 51 4.44 1.64 -1.89
C LYS A 51 4.48 2.86 -0.98
N ILE A 52 3.54 2.96 -0.05
CA ILE A 52 3.54 4.01 1.00
C ILE A 52 4.82 3.90 1.85
N ARG A 53 5.19 2.70 2.32
CA ARG A 53 6.43 2.48 3.06
C ARG A 53 7.67 2.93 2.28
N ASN A 54 7.77 2.54 1.01
CA ASN A 54 8.89 2.94 0.15
C ASN A 54 8.99 4.47 0.01
N TYR A 55 7.84 5.14 -0.20
CA TYR A 55 7.81 6.61 -0.30
C TYR A 55 8.24 7.28 1.01
N VAL A 56 7.71 6.83 2.15
CA VAL A 56 8.10 7.36 3.46
C VAL A 56 9.58 7.16 3.73
N GLN A 57 10.11 5.97 3.40
CA GLN A 57 11.53 5.68 3.50
C GLN A 57 12.38 6.65 2.66
N LEU A 58 11.92 6.97 1.44
CA LEU A 58 12.60 7.91 0.55
C LEU A 58 12.61 9.34 1.12
N VAL A 59 11.45 9.85 1.56
CA VAL A 59 11.33 11.25 2.02
C VAL A 59 11.93 11.46 3.41
N LYS A 60 11.92 10.44 4.27
CA LYS A 60 12.41 10.52 5.66
C LYS A 60 13.77 9.84 5.87
N ASN A 61 14.40 9.33 4.82
CA ASN A 61 15.71 8.68 4.85
C ASN A 61 15.83 7.51 5.85
N ASP A 62 14.73 6.79 6.10
CA ASP A 62 14.64 5.70 7.09
C ASP A 62 15.13 6.09 8.50
N GLN A 63 14.97 7.36 8.89
CA GLN A 63 15.39 7.87 10.21
C GLN A 63 14.24 7.92 11.21
N ALA A 64 14.53 7.68 12.48
CA ALA A 64 13.55 7.81 13.56
C ALA A 64 13.05 9.28 13.63
N PRO A 65 11.75 9.54 13.85
CA PRO A 65 10.66 8.60 14.22
C PRO A 65 9.91 7.95 13.03
N TYR A 66 10.49 7.98 11.83
CA TYR A 66 9.88 7.55 10.58
C TYR A 66 10.58 6.35 9.93
N CYS A 67 11.25 5.50 10.72
CA CYS A 67 11.83 4.26 10.20
C CYS A 67 10.73 3.34 9.65
N THR A 68 11.11 2.45 8.74
CA THR A 68 10.22 1.39 8.22
C THR A 68 10.62 0.03 8.79
N TYR A 69 9.68 -0.63 9.47
CA TYR A 69 9.89 -1.93 10.09
C TYR A 69 9.89 -3.06 9.06
N VAL A 70 8.87 -3.10 8.19
CA VAL A 70 8.74 -4.13 7.15
C VAL A 70 9.40 -3.67 5.84
N LYS A 71 10.72 -3.89 5.73
CA LYS A 71 11.52 -3.58 4.54
C LYS A 71 12.14 -4.82 3.90
N GLU A 72 12.54 -4.69 2.63
CA GLU A 72 13.19 -5.80 1.91
C GLU A 72 14.49 -6.20 2.60
N LYS A 73 14.75 -7.51 2.69
CA LYS A 73 15.93 -8.12 3.31
C LYS A 73 16.14 -7.78 4.81
N ALA A 74 15.18 -7.13 5.48
CA ALA A 74 15.28 -6.89 6.91
C ALA A 74 14.93 -8.13 7.72
N ILE A 75 15.71 -8.36 8.78
CA ILE A 75 15.40 -9.34 9.82
C ILE A 75 14.61 -8.61 10.91
N LEU A 76 13.34 -8.98 11.09
CA LEU A 76 12.43 -8.31 12.02
C LEU A 76 12.92 -8.35 13.47
N THR A 77 13.48 -9.49 13.91
CA THR A 77 14.08 -9.64 15.24
C THR A 77 15.19 -8.63 15.49
N ASN A 78 16.00 -8.29 14.47
CA ASN A 78 17.05 -7.27 14.63
C ASN A 78 16.47 -5.87 14.82
N GLN A 79 15.30 -5.57 14.23
CA GLN A 79 14.63 -4.28 14.45
C GLN A 79 14.00 -4.22 15.86
N GLN A 80 13.37 -5.31 16.31
CA GLN A 80 12.83 -5.41 17.67
C GLN A 80 13.94 -5.33 18.73
N ARG A 81 15.10 -5.93 18.47
CA ARG A 81 16.26 -5.86 19.37
C ARG A 81 16.68 -4.42 19.70
N LYS A 82 16.55 -3.48 18.75
CA LYS A 82 16.84 -2.06 19.01
C LYS A 82 15.98 -1.50 20.14
N ALA A 83 14.72 -1.92 20.26
CA ALA A 83 13.85 -1.51 21.35
C ALA A 83 14.36 -2.06 22.69
N TYR A 84 14.74 -3.33 22.73
CA TYR A 84 15.27 -3.99 23.91
C TYR A 84 16.59 -3.38 24.38
N GLU A 85 17.49 -3.08 23.44
CA GLU A 85 18.77 -2.41 23.72
C GLU A 85 18.56 -0.99 24.24
N ALA A 86 17.68 -0.20 23.60
CA ALA A 86 17.37 1.17 24.00
C ALA A 86 16.71 1.24 25.40
N LEU A 87 15.83 0.28 25.70
CA LEU A 87 15.10 0.21 26.97
C LEU A 87 15.84 -0.61 28.05
N LYS A 88 16.98 -1.23 27.71
CA LYS A 88 17.78 -2.11 28.58
C LYS A 88 16.97 -3.28 29.16
N ILE A 89 16.12 -3.89 28.35
CA ILE A 89 15.29 -5.04 28.72
C ILE A 89 16.06 -6.34 28.46
N ASP A 90 16.11 -7.24 29.45
CA ASP A 90 16.64 -8.60 29.28
C ASP A 90 15.56 -9.50 28.66
N ASP A 91 15.81 -10.01 27.46
CA ASP A 91 14.86 -10.84 26.72
C ASP A 91 14.46 -12.13 27.47
N LYS A 92 15.34 -12.67 28.32
CA LYS A 92 15.09 -13.89 29.10
C LYS A 92 14.26 -13.64 30.36
N LYS A 93 14.24 -12.41 30.86
CA LYS A 93 13.54 -12.01 32.10
C LYS A 93 12.43 -10.99 31.85
N ARG A 94 12.06 -10.78 30.59
CA ARG A 94 11.05 -9.80 30.18
C ARG A 94 9.71 -10.05 30.88
N THR A 95 9.11 -8.98 31.37
CA THR A 95 7.76 -8.98 31.96
C THR A 95 6.73 -8.47 30.96
N GLY A 96 5.43 -8.53 31.30
CA GLY A 96 4.37 -7.95 30.47
C GLY A 96 4.55 -6.44 30.26
N ASP A 97 4.96 -5.72 31.31
CA ASP A 97 5.18 -4.27 31.24
C ASP A 97 6.37 -3.91 30.33
N ASP A 98 7.38 -4.77 30.25
CA ASP A 98 8.52 -4.56 29.35
C ASP A 98 8.10 -4.70 27.88
N ILE A 99 7.20 -5.65 27.58
CA ILE A 99 6.62 -5.83 26.25
C ILE A 99 5.81 -4.59 25.85
N GLU A 100 5.02 -4.04 26.78
CA GLU A 100 4.24 -2.82 26.55
C GLU A 100 5.14 -1.61 26.26
N LYS A 101 6.21 -1.42 27.04
CA LYS A 101 7.20 -0.36 26.79
C LYS A 101 7.91 -0.54 25.45
N ALA A 102 8.33 -1.77 25.12
CA ALA A 102 8.94 -2.08 23.84
C ALA A 102 7.98 -1.82 22.67
N ARG A 103 6.69 -2.17 22.81
CA ARG A 103 5.65 -1.89 21.81
C ARG A 103 5.49 -0.39 21.57
N LEU A 104 5.43 0.42 22.63
CA LEU A 104 5.34 1.87 22.52
C LEU A 104 6.58 2.46 21.85
N TRP A 105 7.78 1.98 22.21
CA TRP A 105 9.03 2.39 21.56
C TRP A 105 9.01 2.05 20.06
N MET A 106 8.52 0.87 19.69
CA MET A 106 8.36 0.49 18.28
C MET A 106 7.40 1.45 17.55
N CYS A 107 6.27 1.80 18.16
CA CYS A 107 5.33 2.77 17.58
C CYS A 107 5.94 4.17 17.45
N GLN A 108 6.79 4.60 18.39
CA GLN A 108 7.44 5.91 18.33
C GLN A 108 8.52 6.00 17.24
N ASN A 109 9.23 4.90 16.96
CA ASN A 109 10.38 4.92 16.05
C ASN A 109 10.01 4.48 14.62
N PHE A 110 8.97 3.68 14.45
CA PHE A 110 8.58 3.12 13.16
C PHE A 110 7.23 3.65 12.68
N TYR A 111 7.25 4.38 11.56
CA TYR A 111 6.05 4.97 10.98
C TYR A 111 5.04 3.90 10.54
N ASP A 112 5.50 2.82 9.91
CA ASP A 112 4.61 1.78 9.40
C ASP A 112 3.94 0.96 10.50
N VAL A 113 4.63 0.73 11.63
CA VAL A 113 4.06 0.12 12.83
C VAL A 113 3.00 1.04 13.44
N ARG A 114 3.30 2.34 13.55
CA ARG A 114 2.37 3.36 14.06
C ARG A 114 1.11 3.51 13.20
N THR A 115 1.29 3.42 11.87
CA THR A 115 0.25 3.69 10.86
C THR A 115 -0.59 2.46 10.57
N PHE A 116 0.02 1.34 10.19
CA PHE A 116 -0.67 0.13 9.73
C PHE A 116 -0.79 -0.97 10.79
N GLY A 117 0.05 -0.89 11.82
CA GLY A 117 0.17 -1.93 12.82
C GLY A 117 1.13 -3.04 12.40
N ALA A 118 1.51 -3.86 13.36
CA ALA A 118 2.38 -5.01 13.15
C ALA A 118 2.16 -6.07 14.23
N VAL A 119 2.32 -7.33 13.83
CA VAL A 119 2.49 -8.45 14.77
C VAL A 119 3.98 -8.56 15.06
N MET A 120 4.36 -8.33 16.31
CA MET A 120 5.75 -8.32 16.79
C MET A 120 5.97 -9.34 17.93
N ALA A 121 5.04 -10.30 18.06
CA ALA A 121 5.07 -11.35 19.08
C ALA A 121 5.99 -12.50 18.66
N LEU A 122 7.27 -12.20 18.44
CA LEU A 122 8.29 -13.20 18.12
C LEU A 122 8.74 -13.94 19.39
N LYS A 123 9.40 -15.09 19.21
CA LYS A 123 9.96 -15.87 20.33
C LYS A 123 11.03 -15.08 21.09
N GLU A 124 11.89 -14.41 20.33
CA GLU A 124 12.95 -13.50 20.79
C GLU A 124 12.49 -12.05 20.59
N CYS A 125 12.86 -11.16 21.50
CA CYS A 125 12.57 -9.72 21.43
C CYS A 125 11.08 -9.38 21.24
N ASN A 126 10.20 -10.07 21.96
CA ASN A 126 8.75 -9.91 21.81
C ASN A 126 8.23 -8.48 22.14
N CYS A 127 7.76 -7.75 21.13
CA CYS A 127 7.14 -6.42 21.30
C CYS A 127 5.60 -6.45 21.22
N GLY A 128 4.98 -7.62 21.38
CA GLY A 128 3.53 -7.81 21.36
C GLY A 128 2.91 -7.62 19.97
N GLN A 129 1.71 -7.08 19.91
CA GLN A 129 1.02 -6.77 18.65
C GLN A 129 0.34 -5.42 18.75
N VAL A 130 0.21 -4.74 17.62
CA VAL A 130 -0.46 -3.45 17.54
C VAL A 130 -1.31 -3.37 16.27
N ARG A 131 -2.51 -2.82 16.42
CA ARG A 131 -3.39 -2.47 15.29
C ARG A 131 -3.16 -1.00 14.96
N GLY A 132 -2.79 -0.71 13.72
CA GLY A 132 -2.53 0.66 13.29
C GLY A 132 -3.82 1.44 13.05
N ALA A 133 -3.70 2.76 13.06
CA ALA A 133 -4.79 3.69 12.79
C ALA A 133 -5.41 3.49 11.40
N VAL A 134 -4.59 3.13 10.40
CA VAL A 134 -4.96 3.09 8.98
C VAL A 134 -5.16 1.66 8.50
N GLN A 135 -6.35 1.38 7.99
CA GLN A 135 -6.70 0.14 7.30
C GLN A 135 -7.12 0.45 5.87
N MET A 136 -6.75 -0.42 4.93
CA MET A 136 -7.06 -0.29 3.51
C MET A 136 -7.60 -1.62 3.01
N ASN A 137 -8.58 -1.56 2.10
CA ASN A 137 -9.11 -2.73 1.43
C ASN A 137 -8.33 -3.02 0.15
N PHE A 138 -8.58 -4.18 -0.44
CA PHE A 138 -8.08 -4.49 -1.78
C PHE A 138 -8.63 -3.47 -2.77
N ALA A 139 -7.76 -2.95 -3.63
CA ALA A 139 -8.22 -2.13 -4.74
C ALA A 139 -8.80 -3.03 -5.83
N ARG A 140 -9.94 -2.62 -6.39
CA ARG A 140 -10.59 -3.29 -7.51
C ARG A 140 -10.63 -2.35 -8.71
N SER A 141 -10.45 -2.89 -9.91
CA SER A 141 -10.66 -2.09 -11.12
C SER A 141 -12.12 -1.64 -11.27
N ILE A 142 -12.36 -0.59 -12.05
CA ILE A 142 -13.73 -0.12 -12.38
C ILE A 142 -14.35 -0.94 -13.51
N ASP A 143 -13.52 -1.50 -14.38
CA ASP A 143 -13.93 -2.36 -15.49
C ASP A 143 -13.16 -3.67 -15.43
N VAL A 144 -13.67 -4.66 -16.15
CA VAL A 144 -12.99 -5.94 -16.38
C VAL A 144 -11.63 -5.70 -17.03
N VAL A 145 -10.60 -6.39 -16.55
CA VAL A 145 -9.25 -6.31 -17.11
C VAL A 145 -8.95 -7.54 -17.95
N CYS A 146 -8.27 -7.33 -19.07
CA CYS A 146 -7.75 -8.41 -19.91
C CYS A 146 -6.22 -8.28 -19.97
N PRO A 147 -5.48 -9.00 -19.10
CA PRO A 147 -4.03 -9.01 -19.14
C PRO A 147 -3.51 -9.54 -20.47
N ARG A 148 -2.41 -8.97 -20.96
CA ARG A 148 -1.70 -9.44 -22.15
C ARG A 148 -0.33 -9.96 -21.76
N GLU A 149 0.01 -11.13 -22.29
CA GLU A 149 1.39 -11.64 -22.27
C GLU A 149 2.12 -11.10 -23.51
N LEU A 150 3.22 -10.40 -23.28
CA LEU A 150 4.11 -9.89 -24.32
C LEU A 150 5.43 -10.66 -24.27
N THR A 151 5.71 -11.43 -25.32
CA THR A 151 7.01 -12.08 -25.49
C THR A 151 8.07 -11.03 -25.80
N ILE A 152 9.17 -11.08 -25.05
CA ILE A 152 10.34 -10.23 -25.24
C ILE A 152 11.57 -11.11 -25.42
N THR A 153 12.59 -10.61 -26.11
CA THR A 153 13.83 -11.36 -26.34
C THR A 153 15.00 -10.64 -25.69
N ARG A 154 15.74 -11.35 -24.84
CA ARG A 154 17.04 -10.91 -24.32
C ARG A 154 18.12 -11.45 -25.25
N MET A 155 18.90 -10.55 -25.86
CA MET A 155 19.98 -10.86 -26.82
C MET A 155 21.27 -11.35 -26.13
N ALA A 156 21.15 -11.93 -24.94
CA ALA A 156 22.25 -12.47 -24.14
C ALA A 156 21.73 -13.66 -23.33
N VAL A 157 22.59 -14.64 -23.10
CA VAL A 157 22.34 -15.78 -22.21
C VAL A 157 22.99 -15.54 -20.84
N ALA A 158 22.43 -16.13 -19.80
CA ALA A 158 22.90 -15.92 -18.43
C ALA A 158 24.09 -16.82 -18.07
N THR A 159 24.22 -17.97 -18.76
CA THR A 159 25.25 -18.97 -18.46
C THR A 159 25.84 -19.55 -19.74
N GLU A 160 27.09 -20.02 -19.68
CA GLU A 160 27.74 -20.71 -20.80
C GLU A 160 26.97 -21.98 -21.21
N LYS A 161 26.36 -22.67 -20.23
CA LYS A 161 25.46 -23.82 -20.49
C LYS A 161 24.24 -23.43 -21.34
N GLU A 162 23.68 -22.24 -21.14
CA GLU A 162 22.60 -21.72 -22.00
C GLU A 162 23.09 -21.37 -23.41
N ALA A 163 24.30 -20.83 -23.57
CA ALA A 163 24.89 -20.59 -24.91
C ALA A 163 25.07 -21.89 -25.68
N ASP A 164 25.66 -22.90 -25.03
CA ASP A 164 25.98 -24.19 -25.63
C ASP A 164 24.70 -24.94 -26.04
N SER A 165 23.68 -24.93 -25.18
CA SER A 165 22.37 -25.53 -25.47
C SER A 165 21.59 -24.81 -26.58
N GLN A 166 21.84 -23.52 -26.79
CA GLN A 166 21.24 -22.73 -27.86
C GLN A 166 22.06 -22.73 -29.16
N SER A 167 23.12 -23.54 -29.25
CA SER A 167 23.97 -23.66 -30.45
C SER A 167 24.44 -22.30 -31.00
N GLY A 168 24.68 -21.32 -30.11
CA GLY A 168 25.22 -20.01 -30.46
C GLY A 168 24.21 -18.91 -30.85
N ASP A 169 22.89 -19.16 -30.85
CA ASP A 169 21.89 -18.08 -31.11
C ASP A 169 21.83 -17.06 -29.94
N ASN A 170 22.19 -17.49 -28.72
CA ASN A 170 22.36 -16.65 -27.52
C ASN A 170 21.16 -15.74 -27.19
N ARG A 171 19.94 -16.21 -27.45
CA ARG A 171 18.68 -15.47 -27.24
C ARG A 171 17.81 -16.18 -26.20
N THR A 172 17.52 -15.51 -25.09
CA THR A 172 16.54 -15.99 -24.11
C THR A 172 15.21 -15.27 -24.32
N MET A 173 14.11 -16.01 -24.52
CA MET A 173 12.77 -15.43 -24.55
C MET A 173 12.24 -15.25 -23.12
N GLY A 174 11.83 -14.03 -22.80
CA GLY A 174 11.11 -13.68 -21.58
C GLY A 174 9.67 -13.29 -21.87
N ARG A 175 8.87 -13.15 -20.82
CA ARG A 175 7.46 -12.75 -20.90
C ARG A 175 7.20 -11.57 -19.98
N LYS A 176 6.43 -10.59 -20.46
CA LYS A 176 5.88 -9.51 -19.64
C LYS A 176 4.37 -9.58 -19.65
N ASN A 177 3.80 -9.77 -18.46
CA ASN A 177 2.36 -9.71 -18.27
C ASN A 177 1.97 -8.28 -17.94
N ILE A 178 1.13 -7.66 -18.76
CA ILE A 178 0.70 -6.27 -18.59
C ILE A 178 -0.82 -6.13 -18.65
N VAL A 179 -1.35 -5.12 -17.96
CA VAL A 179 -2.69 -4.60 -18.18
C VAL A 179 -2.55 -3.40 -19.12
N PRO A 180 -3.22 -3.38 -20.29
CA PRO A 180 -3.14 -2.25 -21.22
C PRO A 180 -3.58 -0.94 -20.56
N TYR A 181 -4.73 -0.98 -19.87
CA TYR A 181 -5.19 0.11 -19.02
C TYR A 181 -6.18 -0.41 -17.98
N ALA A 182 -6.13 0.11 -16.77
CA ALA A 182 -7.18 -0.07 -15.77
C ALA A 182 -7.16 1.07 -14.74
N LEU A 183 -8.34 1.59 -14.39
CA LEU A 183 -8.55 2.46 -13.25
C LEU A 183 -8.94 1.60 -12.04
N TYR A 184 -8.23 1.74 -10.92
CA TYR A 184 -8.48 1.03 -9.67
C TYR A 184 -9.04 1.98 -8.61
N ARG A 185 -9.96 1.45 -7.80
CA ARG A 185 -10.52 2.08 -6.61
C ARG A 185 -10.14 1.27 -5.38
N THR A 186 -9.61 1.92 -4.36
CA THR A 186 -9.48 1.37 -3.01
C THR A 186 -10.16 2.30 -2.00
N GLU A 187 -10.56 1.70 -0.90
CA GLU A 187 -11.21 2.37 0.23
C GLU A 187 -10.35 2.19 1.46
N GLY A 188 -10.20 3.27 2.23
CA GLY A 188 -9.43 3.27 3.45
C GLY A 188 -10.17 3.89 4.63
N TYR A 189 -9.76 3.47 5.81
CA TYR A 189 -10.34 3.84 7.09
C TYR A 189 -9.23 4.25 8.05
N ILE A 190 -9.43 5.34 8.77
CA ILE A 190 -8.48 5.87 9.75
C ILE A 190 -9.21 6.08 11.07
N SER A 191 -8.87 5.25 12.06
CA SER A 191 -9.49 5.27 13.38
C SER A 191 -8.69 6.13 14.36
N ALA A 192 -9.31 7.19 14.88
CA ALA A 192 -8.71 8.02 15.92
C ALA A 192 -8.52 7.26 17.25
N SER A 193 -9.41 6.31 17.58
CA SER A 193 -9.24 5.46 18.77
C SER A 193 -7.99 4.58 18.71
N LEU A 194 -7.65 4.04 17.54
CA LEU A 194 -6.41 3.28 17.35
C LEU A 194 -5.20 4.20 17.29
N ALA A 195 -5.35 5.39 16.68
CA ALA A 195 -4.30 6.39 16.65
C ALA A 195 -3.83 6.83 18.03
N GLU A 196 -4.72 6.94 19.02
CA GLU A 196 -4.33 7.24 20.40
C GLU A 196 -3.48 6.13 21.03
N GLN A 197 -3.73 4.87 20.69
CA GLN A 197 -2.94 3.74 21.21
C GLN A 197 -1.55 3.68 20.59
N THR A 198 -1.42 4.04 19.30
CA THR A 198 -0.14 3.99 18.58
C THR A 198 0.61 5.32 18.59
N GLY A 199 -0.03 6.41 18.99
CA GLY A 199 0.51 7.77 18.91
C GLY A 199 0.54 8.33 17.48
N PHE A 200 -0.35 7.87 16.58
CA PHE A 200 -0.42 8.36 15.20
C PHE A 200 -0.95 9.81 15.17
N THR A 201 -0.13 10.72 14.64
CA THR A 201 -0.32 12.18 14.74
C THR A 201 -0.86 12.80 13.45
N GLU A 202 -1.26 14.08 13.51
CA GLU A 202 -1.66 14.85 12.31
C GLU A 202 -0.51 14.99 11.29
N ASP A 203 0.75 14.99 11.73
CA ASP A 203 1.89 15.04 10.81
C ASP A 203 2.11 13.69 10.11
N ASP A 204 1.84 12.58 10.81
CA ASP A 204 1.80 11.26 10.18
C ASP A 204 0.65 11.15 9.17
N LEU A 205 -0.50 11.74 9.48
CA LEU A 205 -1.65 11.79 8.57
C LEU A 205 -1.35 12.59 7.30
N LYS A 206 -0.70 13.76 7.41
CA LYS A 206 -0.24 14.52 6.24
C LYS A 206 0.74 13.72 5.40
N LEU A 207 1.70 13.06 6.05
CA LEU A 207 2.66 12.20 5.36
C LEU A 207 1.99 11.02 4.63
N LEU A 208 0.92 10.46 5.19
CA LEU A 208 0.11 9.44 4.51
C LEU A 208 -0.54 10.00 3.24
N TRP A 209 -1.10 11.21 3.28
CA TRP A 209 -1.69 11.86 2.11
C TRP A 209 -0.65 12.15 1.04
N ASP A 210 0.49 12.72 1.43
CA ASP A 210 1.62 12.95 0.52
C ASP A 210 2.10 11.64 -0.11
N ALA A 211 2.16 10.56 0.68
CA ALA A 211 2.52 9.24 0.19
C ALA A 211 1.50 8.69 -0.80
N LEU A 212 0.20 8.79 -0.53
CA LEU A 212 -0.82 8.33 -1.48
C LEU A 212 -0.75 9.11 -2.79
N ILE A 213 -0.52 10.42 -2.76
CA ILE A 213 -0.43 11.25 -3.96
C ILE A 213 0.82 10.90 -4.78
N ASN A 214 1.97 10.72 -4.13
CA ASN A 214 3.27 10.68 -4.83
C ASN A 214 3.91 9.29 -4.92
N MET A 215 3.35 8.24 -4.29
CA MET A 215 4.03 6.94 -4.21
C MET A 215 4.33 6.29 -5.57
N PHE A 216 3.53 6.57 -6.60
CA PHE A 216 3.74 5.96 -7.93
C PHE A 216 4.86 6.63 -8.73
N ASP A 217 5.07 7.93 -8.54
CA ASP A 217 6.11 8.71 -9.24
C ASP A 217 7.52 8.30 -8.81
N HIS A 218 7.65 7.68 -7.63
CA HIS A 218 8.91 7.18 -7.10
C HIS A 218 9.05 5.65 -7.17
N ASP A 219 8.08 4.95 -7.74
CA ASP A 219 8.03 3.48 -7.76
C ASP A 219 7.99 2.92 -9.20
N HIS A 220 8.69 3.58 -10.12
CA HIS A 220 8.82 3.14 -11.52
C HIS A 220 9.68 1.87 -11.66
N SER A 221 9.23 0.94 -12.51
CA SER A 221 10.02 -0.22 -12.92
C SER A 221 9.54 -0.76 -14.27
N ALA A 222 10.38 -1.59 -14.90
CA ALA A 222 10.09 -2.17 -16.21
C ALA A 222 8.84 -3.07 -16.26
N ALA A 223 8.32 -3.50 -15.10
CA ALA A 223 7.11 -4.30 -14.98
C ALA A 223 5.86 -3.46 -14.70
N ARG A 224 5.99 -2.34 -13.99
CA ARG A 224 4.85 -1.54 -13.50
C ARG A 224 4.25 -0.63 -14.56
N GLY A 225 5.00 -0.31 -15.62
CA GLY A 225 4.56 0.63 -16.64
C GLY A 225 4.34 2.01 -16.05
N LYS A 226 3.32 2.72 -16.54
CA LYS A 226 2.92 4.03 -16.04
C LYS A 226 1.76 3.85 -15.06
N MET A 227 2.04 4.03 -13.77
CA MET A 227 1.01 4.10 -12.74
C MET A 227 0.88 5.54 -12.27
N CYS A 228 -0.34 6.05 -12.11
CA CYS A 228 -0.55 7.42 -11.65
C CYS A 228 -1.64 7.49 -10.58
N ALA A 229 -1.42 8.31 -9.56
CA ALA A 229 -2.48 8.74 -8.66
C ALA A 229 -3.44 9.65 -9.44
N ARG A 230 -4.76 9.41 -9.33
CA ARG A 230 -5.77 10.16 -10.09
C ARG A 230 -6.64 11.04 -9.23
N LYS A 231 -7.26 10.47 -8.19
CA LYS A 231 -8.05 11.23 -7.22
C LYS A 231 -7.90 10.62 -5.84
N LEU A 232 -7.75 11.48 -4.84
CA LEU A 232 -7.84 11.13 -3.43
C LEU A 232 -8.99 11.96 -2.84
N ILE A 233 -10.04 11.28 -2.39
CA ILE A 233 -11.22 11.91 -1.78
C ILE A 233 -11.21 11.53 -0.31
N VAL A 234 -11.12 12.51 0.58
CA VAL A 234 -11.02 12.30 2.02
C VAL A 234 -12.29 12.82 2.70
N PHE A 235 -12.91 11.95 3.49
CA PHE A 235 -14.01 12.29 4.38
C PHE A 235 -13.48 12.42 5.79
N LYS A 236 -13.62 13.61 6.37
CA LYS A 236 -13.29 13.88 7.77
C LYS A 236 -14.56 13.88 8.60
N HIS A 237 -14.54 13.19 9.73
CA HIS A 237 -15.62 13.25 10.71
C HIS A 237 -15.33 14.25 11.82
N ASP A 238 -16.36 14.90 12.35
CA ASP A 238 -16.24 15.84 13.48
C ASP A 238 -15.89 15.12 14.79
N SER A 239 -16.29 13.86 14.93
CA SER A 239 -16.05 13.06 16.13
C SER A 239 -15.01 11.96 15.92
N LYS A 240 -14.42 11.53 17.04
CA LYS A 240 -13.47 10.41 17.12
C LYS A 240 -14.05 9.08 16.65
N LEU A 241 -15.34 8.84 16.88
CA LEU A 241 -16.02 7.60 16.50
C LEU A 241 -16.64 7.66 15.09
N GLY A 242 -16.83 8.86 14.55
CA GLY A 242 -17.46 9.09 13.25
C GLY A 242 -18.88 9.62 13.37
N ASN A 243 -19.30 10.36 12.34
CA ASN A 243 -20.62 10.99 12.24
C ASN A 243 -21.51 10.34 11.17
N ALA A 244 -20.94 9.48 10.32
CA ALA A 244 -21.67 8.77 9.28
C ALA A 244 -21.10 7.36 9.08
N PRO A 245 -21.91 6.39 8.61
CA PRO A 245 -21.42 5.09 8.19
C PRO A 245 -20.49 5.19 6.96
N ALA A 246 -19.40 4.42 6.96
CA ALA A 246 -18.39 4.49 5.90
C ALA A 246 -18.95 4.10 4.51
N HIS A 247 -19.83 3.09 4.43
CA HIS A 247 -20.41 2.67 3.16
C HIS A 247 -21.20 3.80 2.47
N LYS A 248 -21.96 4.60 3.24
CA LYS A 248 -22.71 5.74 2.69
C LYS A 248 -21.78 6.79 2.09
N LEU A 249 -20.65 7.07 2.76
CA LEU A 249 -19.64 7.99 2.24
C LEU A 249 -19.02 7.45 0.95
N PHE A 250 -18.66 6.18 0.91
CA PHE A 250 -18.10 5.56 -0.29
C PHE A 250 -19.08 5.47 -1.46
N GLU A 251 -20.38 5.32 -1.19
CA GLU A 251 -21.46 5.33 -2.20
C GLU A 251 -21.68 6.72 -2.80
N THR A 252 -21.23 7.80 -2.14
CA THR A 252 -21.25 9.15 -2.74
C THR A 252 -20.25 9.29 -3.90
N VAL A 253 -19.21 8.46 -3.92
CA VAL A 253 -18.21 8.42 -4.99
C VAL A 253 -18.65 7.39 -6.02
N LYS A 254 -19.23 7.88 -7.13
CA LYS A 254 -19.76 7.06 -8.21
C LYS A 254 -18.85 7.16 -9.42
N ILE A 255 -18.54 6.00 -10.00
CA ILE A 255 -17.71 5.88 -11.20
C ILE A 255 -18.45 4.93 -12.12
N LYS A 256 -18.82 5.40 -13.31
CA LYS A 256 -19.44 4.55 -14.32
C LYS A 256 -18.38 3.80 -15.11
N SER A 257 -18.68 2.54 -15.45
CA SER A 257 -17.90 1.73 -16.38
C SER A 257 -17.85 2.36 -17.77
N CYS A 258 -16.80 2.03 -18.52
CA CYS A 258 -16.70 2.43 -19.91
C CYS A 258 -17.51 1.46 -20.78
N ASP A 259 -18.81 1.73 -20.93
CA ASP A 259 -19.71 0.85 -21.68
C ASP A 259 -19.33 0.81 -23.18
N GLY A 260 -19.18 -0.40 -23.71
CA GLY A 260 -18.99 -0.65 -25.15
C GLY A 260 -17.57 -0.45 -25.71
N LYS A 261 -16.61 0.02 -24.91
CA LYS A 261 -15.21 0.18 -25.35
C LYS A 261 -14.23 -0.13 -24.19
N PRO A 262 -13.22 -0.98 -24.41
CA PRO A 262 -12.15 -1.17 -23.43
C PRO A 262 -11.44 0.16 -23.13
N PRO A 263 -11.36 0.58 -21.87
CA PRO A 263 -10.71 1.83 -21.49
C PRO A 263 -9.22 1.81 -21.87
N ARG A 264 -8.66 2.96 -22.24
CA ARG A 264 -7.23 3.10 -22.61
C ARG A 264 -6.55 4.30 -21.96
N SER A 265 -7.31 5.20 -21.35
CA SER A 265 -6.81 6.40 -20.73
C SER A 265 -7.71 6.84 -19.58
N PHE A 266 -7.21 7.74 -18.73
CA PHE A 266 -8.02 8.33 -17.67
C PHE A 266 -9.13 9.23 -18.23
N ASP A 267 -8.94 9.78 -19.43
CA ASP A 267 -9.94 10.62 -20.08
C ASP A 267 -11.22 9.85 -20.41
N ASP A 268 -11.14 8.53 -20.63
CA ASP A 268 -12.33 7.69 -20.82
C ASP A 268 -13.23 7.67 -19.56
N TYR A 269 -12.70 8.01 -18.37
CA TYR A 269 -13.44 8.06 -17.09
C TYR A 269 -13.72 9.45 -16.57
N LYS A 270 -13.06 10.49 -17.10
CA LYS A 270 -13.00 11.81 -16.46
C LYS A 270 -14.39 12.40 -16.18
N ASP A 271 -15.31 12.26 -17.13
CA ASP A 271 -16.68 12.77 -17.03
C ASP A 271 -17.64 11.79 -16.33
N SER A 272 -17.17 10.57 -16.07
CA SER A 272 -17.93 9.48 -15.43
C SER A 272 -17.72 9.40 -13.91
N ILE A 273 -16.80 10.21 -13.36
CA ILE A 273 -16.51 10.25 -11.92
C ILE A 273 -17.32 11.38 -11.27
N THR A 274 -18.30 11.00 -10.45
CA THR A 274 -19.05 11.91 -9.58
C THR A 274 -18.57 11.72 -8.14
N ALA A 275 -18.18 12.80 -7.49
CA ALA A 275 -17.85 12.83 -6.07
C ALA A 275 -18.42 14.13 -5.46
N PRO A 276 -18.65 14.17 -4.14
CA PRO A 276 -19.05 15.41 -3.49
C PRO A 276 -18.01 16.52 -3.65
N ASP A 277 -18.48 17.77 -3.67
CA ASP A 277 -17.60 18.95 -3.62
C ASP A 277 -16.96 19.09 -2.23
N ASP A 278 -15.87 19.86 -2.18
CA ASP A 278 -15.21 20.18 -0.92
C ASP A 278 -16.15 20.95 0.01
N GLY A 279 -16.30 20.46 1.24
CA GLY A 279 -17.13 21.11 2.26
C GLY A 279 -17.91 20.14 3.14
N PRO A 280 -18.81 20.66 3.99
CA PRO A 280 -19.68 19.84 4.80
C PRO A 280 -20.68 19.09 3.90
N LEU A 281 -20.78 17.78 4.08
CA LEU A 281 -21.80 16.97 3.43
C LEU A 281 -23.12 17.16 4.17
N ALA A 282 -24.17 17.55 3.44
CA ALA A 282 -25.53 17.58 3.98
C ALA A 282 -26.07 16.15 4.07
N GLY A 283 -26.26 15.64 5.29
CA GLY A 283 -26.74 14.27 5.54
C GLY A 283 -26.43 13.80 6.95
#